data_AF-A0A3B8MGX2-F1
#
_entry.id   AF-A0A3B8MGX2-F1
#
_cell.length_a   1.000
_cell.length_b   1.000
_cell.length_c   1.000
_cell.angle_alpha   90.00
_cell.angle_beta   90.00
_cell.angle_gamma   90.00
#
_symmetry.space_group_name_H-M   'P 1'
#
loop_
_entity.id
_entity.type
_entity.pdbx_description
1 polymer ?
#
loop_
_entity_poly.entity_id
_entity_poly.type
_entity_poly.pdbx_seq_one_letter_code
_entity_poly.pdbx_strand_id
1 'polypeptide(L)'
;MKRLITLGLLALTFALVTEVLAQPGGGGRRRGGGGVNASQILGMLAFDAESNITDDQLVKLRAALKPVHQKQTDLLRSVRSGERDFQDVREDMLSLRGELIEAVSAVLRAAQVERLKTQMQRQAQRGGGQRGQRGQRGGGGGGR
;
A
#
# COMPACT_ATOMS: atom_id res chain seq x y z
N MET A 1 -6.46 -17.70 76.67
CA MET A 1 -5.29 -16.95 77.17
C MET A 1 -4.22 -16.92 76.09
N LYS A 2 -3.61 -15.74 75.89
CA LYS A 2 -2.32 -15.46 75.21
C LYS A 2 -2.28 -15.55 73.67
N ARG A 3 -2.37 -14.35 73.06
CA ARG A 3 -1.79 -14.01 71.75
C ARG A 3 -0.26 -14.05 71.86
N LEU A 4 0.45 -14.56 70.85
CA LEU A 4 1.83 -14.18 70.58
C LEU A 4 2.06 -14.06 69.07
N ILE A 5 2.57 -12.90 68.71
CA ILE A 5 2.96 -12.38 67.40
C ILE A 5 4.37 -12.87 67.10
N THR A 6 4.70 -13.23 65.86
CA THR A 6 6.03 -12.93 65.28
C THR A 6 6.06 -13.04 63.75
N LEU A 7 6.62 -11.98 63.16
CA LEU A 7 6.93 -11.76 61.75
C LEU A 7 7.95 -12.79 61.20
N GLY A 8 7.79 -13.17 59.93
CA GLY A 8 8.76 -13.95 59.18
C GLY A 8 8.69 -13.63 57.69
N LEU A 9 9.42 -12.59 57.30
CA LEU A 9 9.58 -12.07 55.94
C LEU A 9 10.73 -12.87 55.28
N LEU A 10 10.48 -13.58 54.17
CA LEU A 10 11.49 -13.73 53.11
C LEU A 10 10.89 -14.33 51.83
N ALA A 11 10.96 -13.55 50.75
CA ALA A 11 10.69 -13.96 49.39
C ALA A 11 11.77 -14.92 48.90
N LEU A 12 11.36 -16.00 48.22
CA LEU A 12 12.24 -16.82 47.40
C LEU A 12 11.56 -17.08 46.05
N THR A 13 11.58 -16.07 45.18
CA THR A 13 11.20 -16.21 43.77
C THR A 13 12.29 -17.00 43.05
N PHE A 14 12.01 -18.27 42.76
CA PHE A 14 12.86 -19.09 41.91
C PHE A 14 12.66 -18.70 40.44
N ALA A 15 13.78 -18.49 39.77
CA ALA A 15 13.93 -18.02 38.40
C ALA A 15 13.39 -19.02 37.36
N LEU A 16 12.78 -18.49 36.29
CA LEU A 16 12.85 -19.08 34.96
C LEU A 16 13.05 -17.93 33.95
N VAL A 17 14.31 -17.70 33.60
CA VAL A 17 14.73 -16.91 32.45
C VAL A 17 14.34 -17.71 31.21
N THR A 18 13.24 -17.36 30.57
CA THR A 18 12.98 -17.80 29.21
C THR A 18 13.78 -16.90 28.28
N GLU A 19 14.82 -17.47 27.69
CA GLU A 19 15.54 -16.86 26.59
C GLU A 19 14.54 -16.56 25.47
N VAL A 20 14.19 -15.29 25.33
CA VAL A 20 13.51 -14.76 24.17
C VAL A 20 14.51 -14.87 23.02
N LEU A 21 14.47 -16.00 22.32
CA LEU A 21 15.04 -16.15 20.99
C LEU A 21 14.45 -15.02 20.14
N ALA A 22 15.28 -14.02 19.85
CA ALA A 22 15.00 -12.99 18.89
C ALA A 22 14.75 -13.68 17.54
N GLN A 23 13.47 -13.90 17.24
CA GLN A 23 13.05 -14.38 15.93
C GLN A 23 13.52 -13.34 14.91
N PRO A 24 14.40 -13.71 13.95
CA PRO A 24 14.81 -12.78 12.91
C PRO A 24 13.53 -12.37 12.19
N GLY A 25 13.20 -11.09 12.25
CA GLY A 25 11.97 -10.52 11.73
C GLY A 25 11.89 -10.71 10.22
N GLY A 26 11.42 -11.89 9.81
CA GLY A 26 10.97 -12.20 8.48
C GLY A 26 9.75 -11.34 8.18
N GLY A 27 9.93 -10.41 7.26
CA GLY A 27 8.86 -9.50 6.89
C GLY A 27 9.40 -8.34 6.10
N GLY A 28 10.09 -8.64 4.99
CA GLY A 28 10.31 -7.68 3.92
C GLY A 28 8.96 -7.08 3.57
N ARG A 29 8.65 -5.92 4.16
CA ARG A 29 7.48 -5.12 3.83
C ARG A 29 7.71 -4.75 2.38
N ARG A 30 7.11 -5.54 1.48
CA ARG A 30 6.90 -5.19 0.07
C ARG A 30 6.31 -3.79 0.11
N ARG A 31 7.19 -2.80 -0.05
CA ARG A 31 6.85 -1.40 -0.26
C ARG A 31 6.31 -1.39 -1.69
N GLY A 32 5.13 -1.96 -1.86
CA GLY A 32 4.44 -1.98 -3.14
C GLY A 32 4.32 -0.54 -3.56
N GLY A 33 4.98 -0.20 -4.66
CA GLY A 33 4.87 1.12 -5.28
C GLY A 33 3.40 1.38 -5.51
N GLY A 34 2.81 2.22 -4.66
CA GLY A 34 1.44 2.70 -4.77
C GLY A 34 1.34 3.66 -5.94
N GLY A 35 1.48 3.11 -7.14
CA GLY A 35 1.24 3.78 -8.41
C GLY A 35 -0.01 3.19 -9.03
N VAL A 36 -0.89 4.06 -9.54
CA VAL A 36 -2.02 3.63 -10.37
C VAL A 36 -1.47 2.86 -11.57
N ASN A 37 -2.00 1.66 -11.82
CA ASN A 37 -1.59 0.82 -12.94
C ASN A 37 -2.73 0.67 -13.97
N ALA A 38 -2.39 0.27 -15.19
CA ALA A 38 -3.33 0.11 -16.31
C ALA A 38 -4.49 -0.84 -15.99
N SER A 39 -4.19 -1.98 -15.37
CA SER A 39 -5.20 -2.98 -15.00
C SER A 39 -6.18 -2.46 -13.96
N GLN A 40 -5.71 -1.66 -13.01
CA GLN A 40 -6.50 -1.04 -11.96
C GLN A 40 -7.42 0.03 -12.54
N ILE A 41 -6.95 0.86 -13.48
CA ILE A 41 -7.83 1.81 -14.20
C ILE A 41 -8.90 1.05 -14.97
N LEU A 42 -8.52 0.04 -15.75
CA LEU A 42 -9.47 -0.71 -16.56
C LEU A 42 -10.52 -1.40 -15.68
N GLY A 43 -10.10 -2.02 -14.58
CA GLY A 43 -11.02 -2.62 -13.61
C GLY A 43 -11.94 -1.58 -12.97
N MET A 44 -11.41 -0.42 -12.58
CA MET A 44 -12.20 0.65 -11.99
C MET A 44 -13.27 1.17 -12.95
N LEU A 45 -12.92 1.38 -14.22
CA LEU A 45 -13.87 1.84 -15.25
C LEU A 45 -14.88 0.76 -15.66
N ALA A 46 -14.46 -0.51 -15.68
CA ALA A 46 -15.34 -1.62 -16.07
C ALA A 46 -16.45 -1.89 -15.05
N PHE A 47 -16.23 -1.57 -13.78
CA PHE A 47 -17.19 -1.83 -12.69
C PHE A 47 -17.78 -0.56 -12.08
N ASP A 48 -17.46 0.63 -12.60
CA ASP A 48 -18.06 1.89 -12.16
C ASP A 48 -19.27 2.26 -13.01
N ALA A 49 -20.47 1.95 -12.50
CA ALA A 49 -21.73 2.32 -13.13
C ALA A 49 -21.87 3.84 -13.32
N GLU A 50 -21.23 4.66 -12.49
CA GLU A 50 -21.31 6.12 -12.58
C GLU A 50 -20.43 6.69 -13.71
N SER A 51 -19.43 5.94 -14.17
CA SER A 51 -18.55 6.37 -15.26
C SER A 51 -19.23 6.35 -16.63
N ASN A 52 -20.35 5.61 -16.75
CA ASN A 52 -21.13 5.43 -17.98
C ASN A 52 -20.24 5.12 -19.19
N ILE A 53 -19.27 4.23 -18.99
CA ILE A 53 -18.34 3.76 -20.02
C ILE A 53 -19.04 2.68 -20.83
N THR A 54 -18.98 2.77 -22.16
CA THR A 54 -19.58 1.74 -23.02
C THR A 54 -18.65 0.54 -23.20
N ASP A 55 -19.20 -0.61 -23.57
CA ASP A 55 -18.40 -1.81 -23.88
C ASP A 55 -17.37 -1.54 -25.00
N ASP A 56 -17.77 -0.79 -26.03
CA ASP A 56 -16.85 -0.34 -27.08
C ASP A 56 -15.70 0.51 -26.55
N GLN A 57 -15.97 1.39 -25.57
CA GLN A 57 -14.93 2.17 -24.90
C GLN A 57 -14.02 1.27 -24.07
N LEU A 58 -14.54 0.24 -23.39
CA LEU A 58 -13.73 -0.73 -22.65
C LEU A 58 -12.80 -1.53 -23.58
N VAL A 59 -13.29 -1.98 -24.74
CA VAL A 59 -12.48 -2.67 -25.74
C VAL A 59 -11.35 -1.77 -26.25
N LYS A 60 -11.67 -0.52 -26.58
CA LYS A 60 -10.67 0.48 -27.04
C LYS A 60 -9.66 0.83 -25.96
N LEU A 61 -10.11 1.01 -24.71
CA LEU A 61 -9.24 1.23 -23.56
C LEU A 61 -8.28 0.06 -23.36
N ARG A 62 -8.77 -1.18 -23.46
CA ARG A 62 -7.91 -2.37 -23.34
C ARG A 62 -6.82 -2.36 -24.40
N ALA A 63 -7.17 -2.05 -25.65
CA ALA A 63 -6.20 -1.96 -26.74
C ALA A 63 -5.17 -0.85 -26.50
N ALA A 64 -5.62 0.34 -26.08
CA ALA A 64 -4.76 1.51 -25.82
C ALA A 64 -3.84 1.31 -24.60
N LEU A 65 -4.33 0.64 -23.54
CA LEU A 65 -3.60 0.45 -22.29
C LEU A 65 -2.65 -0.75 -22.32
N LYS A 66 -2.85 -1.72 -23.21
CA LYS A 66 -1.99 -2.91 -23.34
C LYS A 66 -0.49 -2.58 -23.48
N PRO A 67 -0.03 -1.68 -24.38
CA PRO A 67 1.39 -1.36 -24.48
C PRO A 67 1.94 -0.70 -23.22
N VAL A 68 1.18 0.21 -22.59
CA VAL A 68 1.58 0.88 -21.34
C VAL A 68 1.70 -0.14 -20.19
N HIS A 69 0.75 -1.08 -20.11
CA HIS A 69 0.79 -2.16 -19.13
C HIS A 69 2.01 -3.05 -19.29
N GLN A 70 2.39 -3.35 -20.53
CA GLN A 70 3.56 -4.17 -20.82
C GLN A 70 4.85 -3.48 -20.39
N LYS A 71 5.04 -2.20 -20.77
CA LYS A 71 6.18 -1.38 -20.30
C LYS A 71 6.25 -1.33 -18.77
N GLN A 72 5.12 -1.11 -18.10
CA GLN A 72 5.07 -1.09 -16.63
C GLN A 72 5.46 -2.45 -16.02
N THR A 73 5.01 -3.55 -16.63
CA THR A 73 5.32 -4.90 -16.17
C THR A 73 6.80 -5.22 -16.32
N ASP A 74 7.41 -4.84 -17.45
CA ASP A 74 8.82 -5.07 -17.72
C ASP A 74 9.71 -4.20 -16.80
N LEU A 75 9.32 -2.94 -16.57
CA LEU A 75 10.02 -2.06 -15.63
C LEU A 75 9.93 -2.56 -14.18
N LEU A 76 8.78 -3.07 -13.75
CA LEU A 76 8.65 -3.68 -12.43
C LEU A 76 9.41 -5.01 -12.33
N ARG A 77 9.54 -5.74 -13.45
CA ARG A 77 10.33 -6.97 -13.51
C ARG A 77 11.82 -6.66 -13.34
N SER A 78 12.36 -5.67 -14.04
CA SER A 78 13.77 -5.28 -13.93
C SER A 78 14.14 -4.92 -12.49
N VAL A 79 13.30 -4.12 -11.82
CA VAL A 79 13.48 -3.80 -10.38
C VAL A 79 13.40 -5.04 -9.51
N ARG A 80 12.40 -5.91 -9.72
CA ARG A 80 12.23 -7.11 -8.89
C ARG A 80 13.39 -8.09 -9.06
N SER A 81 13.97 -8.17 -10.25
CA SER A 81 15.13 -9.01 -10.55
C SER A 81 16.45 -8.44 -10.02
N GLY A 82 16.48 -7.17 -9.60
CA GLY A 82 17.69 -6.48 -9.18
C GLY A 82 18.55 -5.96 -10.35
N GLU A 83 18.06 -6.03 -11.58
CA GLU A 83 18.74 -5.50 -12.78
C GLU A 83 18.84 -3.97 -12.75
N ARG A 84 17.84 -3.30 -12.17
CA ARG A 84 17.80 -1.83 -11.99
C ARG A 84 17.36 -1.48 -10.58
N ASP A 85 17.93 -0.42 -10.02
CA ASP A 85 17.48 0.09 -8.73
C ASP A 85 16.16 0.87 -8.84
N PHE A 86 15.40 0.90 -7.74
CA PHE A 86 14.12 1.61 -7.70
C PHE A 86 14.28 3.13 -7.93
N GLN A 87 15.43 3.70 -7.55
CA GLN A 87 15.71 5.12 -7.78
C GLN A 87 15.85 5.41 -9.28
N ASP A 88 16.52 4.52 -10.01
CA ASP A 88 16.81 4.68 -11.44
C ASP A 88 15.57 4.56 -12.32
N VAL A 89 14.57 3.80 -11.88
CA VAL A 89 13.31 3.64 -12.63
C VAL A 89 12.24 4.64 -12.22
N ARG A 90 12.52 5.54 -11.28
CA ARG A 90 11.51 6.44 -10.71
C ARG A 90 10.96 7.41 -11.77
N GLU A 91 11.84 7.94 -12.61
CA GLU A 91 11.46 8.81 -13.72
C GLU A 91 10.65 8.05 -14.77
N ASP A 92 11.07 6.83 -15.13
CA ASP A 92 10.33 5.95 -16.04
C ASP A 92 8.91 5.66 -15.51
N MET A 93 8.77 5.43 -14.20
CA MET A 93 7.46 5.26 -13.55
C MET A 93 6.59 6.52 -13.61
N LEU A 94 7.19 7.71 -13.51
CA LEU A 94 6.47 8.98 -13.65
C LEU A 94 6.02 9.20 -15.09
N SER A 95 6.89 8.92 -16.06
CA SER A 95 6.59 9.01 -17.49
C SER A 95 5.45 8.04 -17.87
N LEU A 96 5.48 6.80 -17.37
CA LEU A 96 4.41 5.83 -17.58
C LEU A 96 3.05 6.33 -17.07
N ARG A 97 3.01 7.10 -15.98
CA ARG A 97 1.77 7.71 -15.50
C ARG A 97 1.21 8.74 -16.49
N GLY A 98 2.09 9.49 -17.16
CA GLY A 98 1.71 10.40 -18.25
C GLY A 98 1.10 9.65 -19.43
N GLU A 99 1.83 8.65 -19.95
CA GLU A 99 1.37 7.80 -21.06
C GLU A 99 0.02 7.14 -20.76
N LEU A 100 -0.18 6.69 -19.52
CA LEU A 100 -1.43 6.10 -19.06
C LEU A 100 -2.61 7.08 -19.18
N ILE A 101 -2.45 8.33 -18.71
CA ILE A 101 -3.50 9.35 -18.77
C ILE A 101 -3.79 9.72 -20.22
N GLU A 102 -2.76 9.85 -21.04
CA GLU A 102 -2.89 10.15 -22.47
C GLU A 102 -3.67 9.05 -23.19
N ALA A 103 -3.30 7.79 -22.99
CA ALA A 103 -3.97 6.63 -23.59
C ALA A 103 -5.46 6.55 -23.20
N VAL A 104 -5.79 6.86 -21.95
CA VAL A 104 -7.19 6.93 -21.51
C VAL A 104 -7.93 8.10 -22.14
N SER A 105 -7.29 9.28 -22.21
CA SER A 105 -7.91 10.50 -22.74
C SER A 105 -8.18 10.44 -24.23
N ALA A 106 -7.46 9.58 -24.97
CA ALA A 106 -7.72 9.32 -26.38
C ALA A 106 -9.02 8.53 -26.65
N VAL A 107 -9.53 7.79 -25.64
CA VAL A 107 -10.73 6.94 -25.78
C VAL A 107 -11.94 7.54 -25.06
N LEU A 108 -11.69 8.24 -23.96
CA LEU A 108 -12.75 8.78 -23.09
C LEU A 108 -13.10 10.22 -23.43
N ARG A 109 -14.35 10.58 -23.15
CA ARG A 109 -14.78 11.98 -23.20
C ARG A 109 -14.18 12.75 -22.03
N ALA A 110 -14.00 14.06 -22.19
CA ALA A 110 -13.44 14.93 -21.15
C ALA A 110 -14.12 14.76 -19.77
N ALA A 111 -15.45 14.69 -19.73
CA ALA A 111 -16.19 14.46 -18.47
C ALA A 111 -15.88 13.12 -17.80
N GLN A 112 -15.65 12.06 -18.58
CA GLN A 112 -15.28 10.73 -18.07
C GLN A 112 -13.84 10.74 -17.54
N VAL A 113 -12.94 11.47 -18.20
CA VAL A 113 -11.55 11.66 -17.75
C VAL A 113 -11.50 12.40 -16.40
N GLU A 114 -12.27 13.47 -16.23
CA GLU A 114 -12.30 14.23 -14.98
C GLU A 114 -12.87 13.41 -13.81
N ARG A 115 -13.89 12.58 -14.06
CA ARG A 115 -14.37 11.61 -13.06
C ARG A 115 -13.30 10.62 -12.66
N LEU A 116 -12.61 10.02 -13.63
CA LEU A 116 -11.51 9.11 -13.38
C LEU A 116 -10.42 9.76 -12.52
N LYS A 117 -9.98 10.98 -12.85
CA LYS A 117 -9.00 11.73 -12.06
C LYS A 117 -9.46 11.93 -10.61
N THR A 118 -10.72 12.32 -10.43
CA THR A 118 -11.33 12.52 -9.11
C THR A 118 -11.31 11.23 -8.29
N GLN A 119 -11.66 10.11 -8.91
CA GLN A 119 -11.67 8.79 -8.26
C GLN A 119 -10.26 8.35 -7.85
N MET A 120 -9.27 8.53 -8.74
CA MET A 120 -7.87 8.24 -8.44
C MET A 120 -7.35 9.10 -7.27
N GLN A 121 -7.70 10.39 -7.22
CA GLN A 121 -7.33 11.27 -6.11
C GLN A 121 -7.93 10.80 -4.79
N ARG A 122 -9.22 10.44 -4.77
CA ARG A 122 -9.88 9.87 -3.59
C ARG A 122 -9.20 8.58 -3.13
N GLN A 123 -8.83 7.70 -4.07
CA GLN A 123 -8.13 6.46 -3.74
C GLN A 123 -6.73 6.74 -3.16
N ALA A 124 -5.99 7.69 -3.72
CA ALA A 124 -4.68 8.10 -3.21
C ALA A 124 -4.78 8.66 -1.78
N GLN A 125 -5.80 9.45 -1.48
CA GLN A 125 -6.06 9.97 -0.13
C GLN A 125 -6.36 8.85 0.87
N ARG A 126 -7.14 7.84 0.47
CA ARG A 126 -7.45 6.67 1.31
C ARG A 126 -6.23 5.77 1.56
N GLY A 127 -5.35 5.63 0.57
CA GLY A 127 -4.10 4.86 0.70
C GLY A 127 -2.98 5.56 1.49
N GLY A 128 -3.04 6.89 1.61
CA GLY A 128 -2.06 7.70 2.35
C GLY A 128 -2.35 7.87 3.86
N GLY A 129 -3.59 7.64 4.29
CA GLY A 129 -4.04 7.95 5.66
C GLY A 129 -3.60 6.96 6.75
N GLN A 130 -3.03 5.81 6.40
CA GLN A 130 -2.74 4.72 7.33
C GLN A 130 -1.25 4.56 7.64
N ARG A 131 -0.47 5.65 7.59
CA ARG A 131 0.95 5.65 7.98
C ARG A 131 1.27 6.50 9.20
N GLY A 132 0.27 7.15 9.82
CA GLY A 132 0.49 8.09 10.93
C GLY A 132 -0.11 7.70 12.29
N GLN A 133 -0.94 6.66 12.41
CA GLN A 133 -1.76 6.46 13.64
C GLN A 133 -1.67 5.07 14.29
N ARG A 134 -0.62 4.29 13.97
CA ARG A 134 -0.33 3.04 14.70
C ARG A 134 1.11 3.02 15.24
N GLY A 135 1.53 4.15 15.80
CA GLY A 135 2.80 4.31 16.52
C GLY A 135 2.68 5.03 17.87
N GLN A 136 1.49 5.43 18.30
CA GLN A 136 1.24 6.08 19.60
C GLN A 136 0.05 5.42 20.31
N ARG A 137 0.23 4.19 20.77
CA ARG A 137 -0.55 3.62 21.87
C ARG A 137 0.32 2.58 22.57
N GLY A 138 1.11 3.08 23.51
CA GLY A 138 2.06 2.30 24.30
C GLY A 138 3.09 3.17 25.00
N GLY A 139 2.68 4.33 25.49
CA GLY A 139 3.55 5.28 26.18
C GLY A 139 2.69 6.28 26.94
N GLY A 140 2.23 5.88 28.13
CA GLY A 140 1.51 6.78 29.03
C GLY A 140 0.54 6.05 29.97
N GLY A 141 0.93 5.96 31.24
CA GLY A 141 0.07 5.64 32.39
C GLY A 141 0.71 4.58 33.28
N GLY A 142 1.03 4.81 34.56
CA GLY A 142 0.94 5.95 35.47
C GLY A 142 1.96 5.69 36.59
N GLY A 143 2.52 6.70 37.26
CA GLY A 143 1.76 7.51 38.21
C GLY A 143 1.75 6.85 39.59
N ARG A 144 2.91 6.85 40.28
CA ARG A 144 3.14 7.21 41.68
C ARG A 144 4.64 7.18 41.98
#